data_AF-A0A9P6B1P4-F1
#
_entry.id   AF-A0A9P6B1P4-F1
#
_cell.length_a   1.000
_cell.length_b   1.000
_cell.length_c   1.000
_cell.angle_alpha   90.00
_cell.angle_beta   90.00
_cell.angle_gamma   90.00
#
_symmetry.space_group_name_H-M   'P 1'
#
loop_
_entity.id
_entity.type
_entity.pdbx_description
1 polymer ?
#
loop_
_entity_poly.entity_id
_entity_poly.type
_entity_poly.pdbx_seq_one_letter_code
_entity_poly.pdbx_strand_id
1 'polypeptide(L)' 'SKTTFRSLAALRRGECSIIVQLRTGHVALRAYLNRFGHSDSPNCLLCNEPETVEHFLVTCQRFRAQQ' A
#
# COMPACT_ATOMS: atom_id res chain seq x y z
N SER A 1 0.47 -13.12 14.06
CA SER A 1 1.03 -13.18 15.44
C SER A 1 0.17 -12.35 16.37
N LYS A 2 -0.03 -12.77 17.63
CA LYS A 2 -0.88 -12.10 18.64
C LYS A 2 -0.51 -10.62 18.86
N THR A 3 0.74 -10.26 18.61
CA THR A 3 1.28 -8.90 18.72
C THR A 3 0.65 -7.94 17.71
N THR A 4 0.43 -8.39 16.46
CA THR A 4 -0.16 -7.53 15.42
C THR A 4 -1.59 -7.09 15.75
N PHE A 5 -2.37 -7.96 16.41
CA PHE A 5 -3.76 -7.65 16.78
C PHE A 5 -3.83 -6.62 17.90
N ARG A 6 -2.92 -6.68 18.89
CA ARG A 6 -2.86 -5.71 20.00
C ARG A 6 -2.50 -4.31 19.52
N SER A 7 -1.54 -4.19 18.59
CA SER A 7 -1.16 -2.90 18.01
C SER A 7 -2.28 -2.29 17.16
N LEU A 8 -3.06 -3.11 16.44
CA LEU A 8 -4.21 -2.64 15.68
C LEU A 8 -5.36 -2.17 16.57
N ALA A 9 -5.59 -2.80 17.72
CA ALA A 9 -6.68 -2.43 18.64
C ALA A 9 -6.56 -1.01 19.22
N ALA A 10 -5.35 -0.43 19.23
CA ALA A 10 -5.10 0.93 19.71
C ALA A 10 -5.27 2.02 18.64
N LEU A 11 -5.51 1.64 17.38
CA LEU A 11 -5.62 2.58 16.27
C LEU A 11 -7.08 2.91 15.95
N ARG A 12 -7.31 4.07 15.31
CA ARG A 12 -8.64 4.38 14.79
C ARG A 12 -8.97 3.41 13.66
N ARG A 13 -10.27 3.16 13.46
CA ARG A 13 -10.76 2.23 12.44
C ARG A 13 -10.16 2.46 11.05
N GLY A 14 -10.00 3.73 10.65
CA GLY A 14 -9.40 4.10 9.36
C GLY A 14 -7.93 3.68 9.26
N GLU A 15 -7.14 3.90 10.31
CA GLU A 15 -5.73 3.53 10.38
C GLU A 15 -5.56 2.00 10.38
N CYS A 16 -6.39 1.28 11.13
CA CYS A 16 -6.42 -0.19 11.08
C CYS A 16 -6.70 -0.69 9.66
N SER A 17 -7.69 -0.10 8.98
CA SER A 17 -8.09 -0.50 7.64
C SER A 17 -6.95 -0.34 6.64
N ILE A 18 -6.24 0.79 6.69
CA ILE A 18 -5.08 1.04 5.81
C ILE A 18 -3.98 0.00 6.08
N ILE A 19 -3.65 -0.27 7.34
CA ILE A 19 -2.63 -1.27 7.67
C ILE A 19 -3.04 -2.66 7.21
N VAL A 20 -4.30 -3.05 7.41
CA VAL A 20 -4.80 -4.35 6.94
C VAL A 20 -4.69 -4.45 5.41
N GLN A 21 -5.14 -3.43 4.68
CA GLN A 21 -5.07 -3.37 3.22
C GLN A 21 -3.62 -3.43 2.71
N LEU A 22 -2.69 -2.73 3.36
CA LEU A 22 -1.25 -2.80 3.03
C LEU A 22 -0.71 -4.21 3.26
N ARG A 23 -1.04 -4.84 4.38
CA ARG A 23 -0.55 -6.19 4.70
C ARG A 23 -1.12 -7.28 3.81
N THR A 24 -2.34 -7.13 3.31
CA THR A 24 -2.97 -8.10 2.40
C THR A 24 -2.75 -7.77 0.92
N GLY A 25 -2.18 -6.61 0.60
CA GLY A 25 -2.04 -6.13 -0.77
C GLY A 25 -3.34 -5.63 -1.40
N HIS A 26 -4.43 -5.51 -0.63
CA HIS A 26 -5.73 -4.97 -1.08
C HIS A 26 -5.82 -3.46 -0.85
N VAL A 27 -4.77 -2.73 -1.21
CA VAL A 27 -4.69 -1.28 -1.09
C VAL A 27 -4.83 -0.65 -2.47
N ALA A 28 -5.36 0.56 -2.54
CA ALA A 28 -5.59 1.31 -3.79
C ALA A 28 -4.29 1.84 -4.43
N LEU A 29 -3.29 0.98 -4.61
CA LEU A 29 -2.09 1.23 -5.40
C LEU A 29 -2.35 0.85 -6.86
N ARG A 30 -1.62 1.46 -7.81
CA ARG A 30 -1.88 1.31 -9.24
C ARG A 30 -1.81 -0.15 -9.70
N ALA A 31 -0.89 -0.95 -9.16
CA ALA A 31 -0.80 -2.37 -9.50
C ALA A 31 -2.03 -3.18 -9.07
N TYR A 32 -2.70 -2.78 -7.97
CA TYR A 32 -3.96 -3.39 -7.54
C TYR A 32 -5.14 -2.86 -8.35
N LEU A 33 -5.23 -1.54 -8.53
CA LEU A 33 -6.33 -0.90 -9.27
C LEU A 33 -6.38 -1.32 -10.74
N ASN A 34 -5.23 -1.48 -11.39
CA ASN A 34 -5.14 -1.89 -12.79
C ASN A 34 -5.73 -3.30 -13.02
N ARG A 35 -5.63 -4.21 -12.04
CA ARG A 35 -6.22 -5.56 -12.13
C ARG A 35 -7.75 -5.53 -12.31
N PHE A 36 -8.40 -4.48 -11.82
CA PHE A 36 -9.84 -4.29 -11.90
C PHE A 36 -10.24 -3.21 -12.92
N GLY A 37 -9.29 -2.72 -13.73
CA GLY A 37 -9.55 -1.67 -14.72
C GLY A 37 -9.78 -0.27 -14.14
N HIS A 38 -9.38 -0.02 -12.89
CA HIS A 38 -9.51 1.29 -12.23
C HIS A 38 -8.25 2.17 -12.36
N SER A 39 -7.24 1.71 -13.09
CA SER A 39 -6.03 2.48 -13.43
C SER A 39 -5.57 2.09 -14.83
N ASP A 40 -5.17 3.07 -15.64
CA ASP A 40 -4.71 2.85 -17.02
C ASP A 40 -3.42 2.03 -17.09
N SER A 41 -2.59 2.07 -16.04
CA SER A 41 -1.34 1.33 -15.95
C SER A 41 -1.10 0.84 -14.51
N PRO A 42 -0.46 -0.34 -14.34
CA PRO A 42 -0.07 -0.84 -13.01
C PRO A 42 1.15 -0.11 -12.44
N ASN A 43 1.85 0.69 -13.24
CA ASN A 43 3.14 1.25 -12.89
C ASN A 43 3.03 2.54 -12.08
N CYS A 44 4.00 2.75 -11.19
CA CYS A 44 4.19 4.01 -10.49
C CYS A 44 4.47 5.13 -11.49
N LEU A 45 3.83 6.28 -11.29
CA LEU A 45 3.97 7.44 -12.18
C LEU A 45 5.39 8.02 -12.22
N LEU A 46 6.18 7.82 -11.15
CA LEU A 46 7.54 8.35 -11.07
C LEU A 46 8.59 7.31 -11.46
N CYS A 47 8.48 6.09 -10.93
CA CYS A 47 9.51 5.06 -11.11
C CYS A 47 9.28 4.18 -12.35
N ASN A 48 8.09 4.23 -12.96
CA ASN A 48 7.67 3.41 -14.10
C ASN A 48 7.77 1.87 -13.91
N GLU A 49 7.84 1.43 -12.65
CA GLU A 49 7.78 0.01 -12.25
C GLU A 49 6.43 -0.29 -11.58
N PRO A 50 5.97 -1.54 -11.52
CA PRO A 50 4.70 -1.90 -10.87
C PRO A 50 4.57 -1.31 -9.46
N GLU A 51 3.52 -0.53 -9.20
CA GLU A 51 3.29 0.11 -7.90
C GLU A 51 2.69 -0.90 -6.91
N THR A 52 3.52 -1.85 -6.45
CA THR A 52 3.18 -2.82 -5.41
C THR A 52 3.34 -2.23 -4.01
N VAL A 53 2.86 -2.94 -2.97
CA VAL A 53 3.07 -2.52 -1.57
C VAL A 53 4.56 -2.43 -1.22
N GLU A 54 5.36 -3.39 -1.67
CA GLU A 54 6.81 -3.39 -1.48
C GLU A 54 7.45 -2.19 -2.16
N HIS A 55 7.08 -1.92 -3.42
CA HIS A 55 7.53 -0.72 -4.11
C HIS A 55 7.16 0.53 -3.33
N PHE A 56 5.88 0.71 -3.02
CA PHE A 56 5.34 1.88 -2.33
C PHE A 56 6.03 2.16 -0.98
N LEU A 57 6.24 1.13 -0.15
CA LEU A 57 6.78 1.30 1.21
C LEU A 57 8.33 1.37 1.26
N VAL A 58 9.03 0.67 0.36
CA VAL A 58 10.47 0.40 0.51
C VAL A 58 11.32 1.10 -0.55
N THR A 59 10.89 1.07 -1.82
CA THR A 59 11.75 1.46 -2.95
C THR A 59 11.26 2.69 -3.72
N CYS A 60 10.01 3.11 -3.52
CA CYS A 60 9.41 4.20 -4.27
C CYS A 60 10.08 5.54 -3.93
N GLN A 61 10.71 6.16 -4.94
CA GLN A 61 11.36 7.46 -4.79
C GLN A 61 10.36 8.57 -4.43
N ARG A 62 9.10 8.44 -4.83
CA ARG A 62 8.04 9.41 -4.53
C ARG A 62 7.78 9.55 -3.02
N PHE A 63 7.96 8.46 -2.26
CA PHE A 63 7.62 8.41 -0.83
C PHE A 63 8.81 8.22 0.09
N ARG A 64 9.99 7.88 -0.44
CA ARG A 64 11.23 7.80 0.35
C ARG A 64 11.58 9.11 1.07
N ALA A 65 11.17 10.26 0.54
CA ALA A 65 11.45 11.57 1.14
C ALA A 65 10.56 11.91 2.36
N GLN A 66 9.55 11.09 2.68
CA GLN A 66 8.61 11.33 3.79
C GLN A 66 8.93 10.47 5.03
N GLN A 67 10.09 9.82 5.07
CA GLN A 67 10.58 9.06 6.23
C GLN A 67 11.32 9.95 7.22
#